data_AF-A0A142BB41-F1
#
_entry.id   AF-A0A142BB41-F1
#
_cell.length_a   1.000
_cell.length_b   1.000
_cell.length_c   1.000
_cell.angle_alpha   90.00
_cell.angle_beta   90.00
_cell.angle_gamma   90.00
#
_symmetry.space_group_name_H-M   'P 1'
#
loop_
_entity.id
_entity.type
_entity.pdbx_description
1 polymer ?
#
loop_
_entity_poly.entity_id
_entity_poly.type
_entity_poly.pdbx_seq_one_letter_code
_entity_poly.pdbx_strand_id
1 'polypeptide(L)' 'MQERNYDQMHIRLAKSLKQRVEQAAEREERSLNSWVVLAIKEKLKRDKTQQNTD' A
#
# COMPACT_ATOMS: atom_id res chain seq x y z
N MET A 1 27.66 3.62 5.38
CA MET A 1 26.37 2.95 5.66
C MET A 1 25.35 3.53 4.70
N GLN A 2 24.64 2.72 3.92
CA GLN A 2 23.57 3.24 3.05
C GLN A 2 22.45 3.77 3.95
N GLU A 3 22.23 5.09 3.94
CA GLU A 3 21.09 5.72 4.58
C GLU A 3 19.81 5.17 3.93
N ARG A 4 19.03 4.44 4.72
CA ARG A 4 17.74 3.93 4.27
C ARG A 4 16.77 5.11 4.26
N ASN A 5 16.62 5.77 3.11
CA ASN A 5 15.69 6.88 2.86
C ASN A 5 14.22 6.42 2.89
N TYR A 6 13.74 5.94 4.04
CA TYR A 6 12.33 5.61 4.23
C TYR A 6 11.78 6.30 5.46
N ASP A 7 10.67 7.00 5.28
CA ASP A 7 9.86 7.54 6.37
C ASP A 7 8.88 6.48 6.90
N GLN A 8 8.64 6.50 8.21
CA GLN A 8 7.62 5.65 8.83
C GLN A 8 6.27 6.37 8.84
N MET A 9 5.21 5.65 8.44
CA MET A 9 3.84 6.14 8.48
C MET A 9 2.98 5.22 9.35
N HIS A 10 2.35 5.79 10.38
CA HIS A 10 1.38 5.08 11.20
C HIS A 10 -0.03 5.22 10.61
N ILE A 11 -0.67 4.11 10.27
CA ILE A 11 -2.02 4.08 9.69
C ILE A 11 -3.00 3.46 10.69
N ARG A 12 -4.10 4.16 10.97
CA ARG A 12 -5.22 3.59 11.74
C ARG A 12 -6.18 2.88 10.79
N LEU A 13 -6.39 1.59 11.03
CA LEU A 13 -7.34 0.76 10.27
C LEU A 13 -8.40 0.18 11.20
N ALA A 14 -9.61 0.02 10.70
CA ALA A 14 -10.60 -0.83 11.37
C ALA A 14 -10.03 -2.26 11.49
N LYS A 15 -10.31 -2.95 12.61
CA LYS A 15 -9.78 -4.30 12.88
C LYS A 15 -10.09 -5.28 11.74
N SER A 16 -11.33 -5.24 11.24
CA SER A 16 -11.79 -6.07 10.12
C SER A 16 -11.04 -5.77 8.82
N LEU A 17 -10.69 -4.50 8.58
CA LEU A 17 -9.91 -4.12 7.41
C LEU A 17 -8.47 -4.61 7.51
N LYS A 18 -7.84 -4.47 8.69
CA LYS A 18 -6.47 -4.98 8.91
C LYS A 18 -6.37 -6.48 8.60
N GLN A 19 -7.31 -7.28 9.11
CA GLN A 19 -7.34 -8.73 8.85
C GLN A 19 -7.45 -9.05 7.35
N ARG A 20 -8.31 -8.32 6.62
CA ARG A 20 -8.47 -8.51 5.17
C ARG A 20 -7.20 -8.15 4.40
N VAL A 21 -6.48 -7.11 4.82
CA VAL A 21 -5.21 -6.72 4.21
C VAL A 21 -4.13 -7.78 4.49
N GLU A 22 -4.05 -8.31 5.72
CA GLU A 22 -3.12 -9.39 6.07
C GLU A 22 -3.37 -10.65 5.23
N GLN A 23 -4.63 -11.08 5.11
CA GLN A 23 -5.01 -12.22 4.26
C GLN A 23 -4.71 -12.00 2.78
N ALA A 24 -4.89 -10.78 2.27
CA ALA A 24 -4.57 -10.46 0.88
C ALA A 24 -3.05 -10.52 0.63
N ALA A 25 -2.25 -9.99 1.55
CA ALA A 25 -0.80 -10.06 1.46
C ALA A 25 -0.29 -11.51 1.50
N GLU A 26 -0.85 -12.34 2.39
CA GLU A 26 -0.52 -13.77 2.49
C GLU A 26 -0.86 -14.54 1.21
N ARG A 27 -2.07 -14.36 0.66
CA ARG A 27 -2.50 -15.01 -0.58
C ARG A 27 -1.62 -14.66 -1.79
N GLU A 28 -1.03 -13.47 -1.79
CA GLU A 28 -0.13 -13.01 -2.84
C GLU A 28 1.35 -13.28 -2.55
N GLU A 29 1.65 -14.02 -1.47
CA GLU A 29 3.01 -14.32 -1.01
C GLU A 29 3.88 -13.06 -0.82
N ARG A 30 3.26 -11.98 -0.34
CA ARG A 30 3.90 -10.67 -0.13
C ARG A 30 3.93 -10.31 1.35
N SER A 31 4.96 -9.55 1.74
CA SER A 31 4.93 -8.88 3.04
C SER A 31 3.82 -7.84 3.08
N LEU A 32 3.24 -7.65 4.27
CA LEU A 32 2.20 -6.64 4.51
C LEU A 32 2.62 -5.24 4.00
N ASN A 33 3.86 -4.84 4.28
CA ASN A 33 4.41 -3.56 3.82
C ASN A 33 4.47 -3.48 2.29
N SER A 34 5.01 -4.51 1.62
CA SER A 34 5.12 -4.53 0.16
C SER A 34 3.73 -4.46 -0.50
N TRP A 35 2.77 -5.20 0.05
CA TRP A 35 1.40 -5.22 -0.45
C TRP A 35 0.72 -3.84 -0.30
N VAL A 36 0.83 -3.21 0.88
CA VAL A 36 0.25 -1.87 1.13
C VAL A 36 0.89 -0.81 0.24
N VAL A 37 2.22 -0.83 0.08
CA VAL A 37 2.93 0.10 -0.81
C VAL A 37 2.50 -0.07 -2.26
N LEU A 38 2.30 -1.31 -2.73
CA LEU A 38 1.79 -1.59 -4.07
C LEU A 38 0.38 -1.00 -4.25
N ALA A 39 -0.53 -1.26 -3.31
CA ALA A 39 -1.89 -0.74 -3.35
C ALA A 39 -1.93 0.81 -3.41
N ILE A 40 -1.07 1.49 -2.64
CA ILE A 40 -0.92 2.95 -2.68
C ILE A 40 -0.43 3.40 -4.07
N LYS A 41 0.62 2.77 -4.61
CA LYS A 41 1.16 3.11 -5.95
C LYS A 41 0.12 2.95 -7.05
N GLU A 42 -0.67 1.88 -7.01
CA GLU A 42 -1.73 1.65 -7.99
C GLU A 42 -2.84 2.68 -7.91
N LYS A 43 -3.27 3.05 -6.69
CA LYS A 43 -4.27 4.10 -6.50
C LYS A 43 -3.78 5.44 -7.04
N LEU A 44 -2.56 5.85 -6.69
CA LEU A 44 -1.94 7.08 -7.22
C LEU A 44 -1.78 7.06 -8.75
N LYS A 45 -1.46 5.91 -9.34
CA LYS A 45 -1.38 5.76 -10.80
C LYS A 45 -2.75 5.96 -11.46
N ARG A 46 -3.81 5.33 -10.92
CA ARG A 46 -5.18 5.46 -11.42
C ARG A 46 -5.67 6.91 -11.34
N ASP A 47 -5.39 7.60 -10.25
CA ASP A 47 -5.80 9.00 -10.05
C ASP A 47 -5.11 9.94 -11.05
N LYS A 48 -3.81 9.73 -11.34
CA LYS A 48 -3.08 10.48 -12.39
C LYS A 48 -3.66 10.26 -13.79
N THR A 49 -4.07 9.03 -14.12
CA THR A 49 -4.69 8.76 -15.42
C THR A 49 -6.02 9.49 -15.56
N GLN A 50 -6.81 9.56 -14.49
CA GLN A 50 -8.10 10.28 -14.51
C GLN A 50 -7.92 11.78 -14.71
N GLN A 51 -6.93 12.40 -14.07
CA GLN A 51 -6.67 13.85 -14.20
C GLN A 51 -6.20 14.30 -15.59
N ASN A 52 -5.67 13.40 -16.42
CA ASN A 52 -5.19 13.72 -17.77
C ASN A 52 -6.25 13.47 -18.86
N THR A 53 -7.46 13.04 -18.48
CA THR A 53 -8.55 12.73 -19.42
C THR A 53 -9.69 13.76 -19.36
N ASP A 54 -9.54 14.78 -18.51
CA ASP A 54 -10.37 16.01 -18.44
C ASP A 54 -9.58 17.20 -19.00
#